data_AF-A0A356B2F6-F1
#
_entry.id   AF-A0A356B2F6-F1
#
_cell.length_a   1.000
_cell.length_b   1.000
_cell.length_c   1.000
_cell.angle_alpha   90.00
_cell.angle_beta   90.00
_cell.angle_gamma   90.00
#
_symmetry.space_group_name_H-M   'P 1'
#
loop_
_entity.id
_entity.type
_entity.pdbx_description
1 polymer ?
#
loop_
_entity_poly.entity_id
_entity_poly.type
_entity_poly.pdbx_seq_one_letter_code
_entity_poly.pdbx_strand_id
1 'polypeptide(L)'
;MNVQEKMIARKLFQNKVYKSDGQAFENIFTEVMNYSERDFQSIKPWGNIGDRKNDGYIRSKGIFYQVYAPENIHKSYPDAVKKIKTDFEGLLRQWSPINEFYFVVNDKYKGVNADSEMAIQKIKSTYNLKEAAILTAKDIENMVFKLEDDQILSITGSIPDPKTKNLD
;
A
#
# COMPACT_ATOMS: atom_id res chain seq x y z
N MET A 1 20.27 -7.26 11.38
CA MET A 1 20.22 -5.88 11.88
C MET A 1 19.99 -5.91 13.38
N ASN A 2 20.80 -5.17 14.12
CA ASN A 2 20.58 -4.96 15.55
C ASN A 2 19.39 -4.01 15.80
N VAL A 3 18.99 -3.84 17.06
CA VAL A 3 17.83 -3.01 17.44
C VAL A 3 17.97 -1.57 16.97
N GLN A 4 19.16 -0.96 17.09
CA GLN A 4 19.39 0.42 16.69
C GLN A 4 19.28 0.59 15.18
N GLU A 5 19.86 -0.33 14.41
CA GLU A 5 19.74 -0.35 12.95
C GLU A 5 18.28 -0.46 12.51
N LYS A 6 17.51 -1.37 13.12
CA LYS A 6 16.07 -1.50 12.82
C LYS A 6 15.28 -0.24 13.17
N MET A 7 15.64 0.45 14.27
CA MET A 7 15.01 1.72 14.63
C MET A 7 15.31 2.82 13.60
N ILE A 8 16.54 2.93 13.12
CA ILE A 8 16.92 3.91 12.09
C ILE A 8 16.20 3.61 10.78
N ALA A 9 16.26 2.36 10.31
CA ALA A 9 15.55 1.94 9.09
C ALA A 9 14.05 2.25 9.17
N ARG A 10 13.43 2.06 10.35
CA ARG A 10 12.02 2.39 10.57
C ARG A 10 11.74 3.88 10.41
N LYS A 11 12.63 4.74 10.92
CA LYS A 11 12.51 6.19 10.73
C LYS A 11 12.73 6.62 9.28
N LEU A 12 13.66 5.99 8.57
CA LEU A 12 13.86 6.21 7.13
C LEU A 12 12.59 5.81 6.34
N PHE A 13 12.01 4.65 6.63
CA PHE A 13 10.76 4.21 6.01
C PHE A 13 9.61 5.18 6.27
N GLN A 14 9.40 5.55 7.55
CA GLN A 14 8.38 6.54 7.93
C GLN A 14 8.56 7.84 7.14
N ASN A 15 9.80 8.34 7.03
CA ASN A 15 10.11 9.54 6.25
C ASN A 15 9.79 9.37 4.75
N LYS A 16 10.13 8.22 4.15
CA LYS A 16 9.80 7.85 2.76
C LYS A 16 8.29 7.91 2.55
N VAL A 17 7.51 7.33 3.45
CA VAL A 17 6.03 7.36 3.41
C VAL A 17 5.48 8.78 3.55
N TYR A 18 5.96 9.56 4.52
CA TYR A 18 5.53 10.95 4.72
C TYR A 18 5.75 11.83 3.48
N LYS A 19 6.84 11.61 2.75
CA LYS A 19 7.20 12.38 1.55
C LYS A 19 6.55 11.88 0.25
N SER A 20 5.91 10.71 0.26
CA SER A 20 5.37 10.08 -0.95
C SER A 20 3.86 10.31 -1.11
N ASP A 21 3.41 10.65 -2.30
CA ASP A 21 1.99 10.72 -2.68
C ASP A 21 1.82 10.13 -4.08
N GLY A 22 0.57 9.91 -4.49
CA GLY A 22 0.22 9.29 -5.77
C GLY A 22 1.10 8.10 -6.14
N GLN A 23 1.70 8.16 -7.32
CA GLN A 23 2.57 7.11 -7.87
C GLN A 23 3.78 6.78 -7.00
N ALA A 24 4.33 7.76 -6.26
CA ALA A 24 5.51 7.52 -5.43
C ALA A 24 5.18 6.56 -4.28
N PHE A 25 3.99 6.66 -3.67
CA PHE A 25 3.56 5.74 -2.64
C PHE A 25 3.15 4.37 -3.21
N GLU A 26 2.50 4.34 -4.38
CA GLU A 26 2.21 3.09 -5.09
C GLU A 26 3.48 2.30 -5.42
N ASN A 27 4.56 2.99 -5.80
CA ASN A 27 5.86 2.36 -6.03
C ASN A 27 6.43 1.74 -4.74
N ILE A 28 6.31 2.43 -3.60
CA ILE A 28 6.70 1.87 -2.30
C ILE A 28 5.88 0.62 -1.99
N PHE A 29 4.55 0.70 -2.12
CA PHE A 29 3.67 -0.45 -1.88
C PHE A 29 4.04 -1.64 -2.78
N THR A 30 4.26 -1.39 -4.07
CA THR A 30 4.67 -2.41 -5.06
C THR A 30 5.98 -3.07 -4.65
N GLU A 31 6.99 -2.29 -4.23
CA GLU A 31 8.29 -2.79 -3.77
C GLU A 31 8.12 -3.71 -2.54
N VAL A 32 7.33 -3.28 -1.56
CA VAL A 32 7.06 -4.09 -0.35
C VAL A 32 6.35 -5.39 -0.70
N MET A 33 5.34 -5.34 -1.57
CA MET A 33 4.56 -6.52 -1.96
C MET A 33 5.38 -7.53 -2.76
N ASN A 34 6.28 -7.08 -3.64
CA ASN A 34 7.17 -7.95 -4.41
C ASN A 34 8.09 -8.81 -3.51
N TYR A 35 8.50 -8.27 -2.35
CA TYR A 35 9.24 -9.05 -1.36
C TYR A 35 8.33 -9.90 -0.46
N SER A 36 7.15 -9.37 -0.10
CA SER A 36 6.27 -10.00 0.88
C SER A 36 5.46 -11.17 0.32
N GLU A 37 5.09 -11.13 -0.96
CA GLU A 37 4.18 -12.08 -1.59
C GLU A 37 4.70 -12.49 -2.97
N ARG A 38 5.23 -13.73 -3.06
CA ARG A 38 5.82 -14.27 -4.29
C ARG A 38 4.90 -14.21 -5.51
N ASP A 39 3.60 -14.40 -5.31
CA ASP A 39 2.59 -14.44 -6.38
C ASP A 39 2.00 -13.04 -6.67
N PHE A 40 2.53 -11.99 -6.05
CA PHE A 40 2.07 -10.63 -6.29
C PHE A 40 2.45 -10.17 -7.71
N GLN A 41 1.49 -9.56 -8.38
CA GLN A 41 1.68 -8.96 -9.69
C GLN A 41 1.16 -7.52 -9.67
N SER A 42 2.04 -6.56 -9.85
CA SER A 42 1.64 -5.16 -10.06
C SER A 42 1.03 -4.96 -11.45
N ILE A 43 0.04 -4.08 -11.54
CA ILE A 43 -0.60 -3.71 -12.81
C ILE A 43 -0.31 -2.24 -13.08
N LYS A 44 0.34 -1.96 -14.20
CA LYS A 44 0.70 -0.60 -14.59
C LYS A 44 -0.27 -0.07 -15.65
N PRO A 45 -0.65 1.21 -15.57
CA PRO A 45 -1.55 1.80 -16.55
C PRO A 45 -0.90 1.84 -17.94
N TRP A 46 -1.70 1.59 -18.98
CA TRP A 46 -1.23 1.67 -20.37
C TRP A 46 -2.03 2.72 -21.16
N GLY A 47 -1.40 3.88 -21.40
CA GLY A 47 -2.03 4.99 -22.15
C GLY A 47 -3.43 5.33 -21.60
N ASN A 48 -4.40 5.48 -22.49
CA ASN A 48 -5.78 5.83 -22.13
C ASN A 48 -6.58 4.66 -21.52
N ILE A 49 -6.04 3.44 -21.50
CA ILE A 49 -6.72 2.25 -20.97
C ILE A 49 -6.66 2.22 -19.44
N GLY A 50 -5.66 2.88 -18.85
CA GLY A 50 -5.44 2.87 -17.40
C GLY A 50 -5.02 1.49 -16.88
N ASP A 51 -5.12 1.31 -15.56
CA ASP A 51 -4.78 0.10 -14.78
C ASP A 51 -5.96 -0.89 -14.67
N ARG A 52 -7.11 -0.55 -15.26
CA ARG A 52 -8.39 -1.25 -15.05
C ARG A 52 -8.77 -1.38 -13.56
N LYS A 53 -8.50 -0.33 -12.77
CA LYS A 53 -8.88 -0.23 -11.34
C LYS A 53 -8.28 -1.34 -10.48
N ASN A 54 -6.98 -1.53 -10.65
CA ASN A 54 -6.22 -2.57 -10.01
C ASN A 54 -4.74 -2.16 -10.04
N ASP A 55 -4.14 -1.92 -8.89
CA ASP A 55 -2.71 -1.59 -8.82
C ASP A 55 -1.85 -2.84 -8.60
N GLY A 56 -2.47 -3.95 -8.16
CA GLY A 56 -1.84 -5.24 -8.09
C GLY A 56 -2.73 -6.33 -7.51
N TYR A 57 -2.37 -7.59 -7.76
CA TYR A 57 -3.15 -8.73 -7.31
C TYR A 57 -2.29 -9.91 -6.89
N ILE A 58 -2.92 -10.88 -6.22
CA ILE A 58 -2.44 -12.27 -6.10
C ILE A 58 -3.49 -13.18 -6.74
N ARG A 59 -3.28 -13.57 -8.01
CA ARG A 59 -4.36 -14.14 -8.85
C ARG A 59 -4.82 -15.50 -8.34
N SER A 60 -3.86 -16.32 -7.90
CA SER A 60 -4.11 -17.65 -7.33
C SER A 60 -5.08 -17.61 -6.14
N LYS A 61 -5.06 -16.51 -5.38
CA LYS A 61 -5.89 -16.30 -4.19
C LYS A 61 -7.12 -15.42 -4.46
N GLY A 62 -7.20 -14.75 -5.60
CA GLY A 62 -8.26 -13.77 -5.90
C GLY A 62 -8.19 -12.53 -5.01
N ILE A 63 -6.98 -12.11 -4.62
CA ILE A 63 -6.74 -10.93 -3.78
C ILE A 63 -6.37 -9.75 -4.66
N PHE A 64 -7.01 -8.60 -4.47
CA PHE A 64 -6.80 -7.40 -5.26
C PHE A 64 -6.51 -6.18 -4.38
N TYR A 65 -5.64 -5.31 -4.87
CA TYR A 65 -5.19 -4.11 -4.18
C TYR A 65 -5.45 -2.87 -5.04
N GLN A 66 -5.98 -1.82 -4.41
CA GLN A 66 -6.01 -0.48 -5.00
C GLN A 66 -5.39 0.50 -4.00
N VAL A 67 -4.45 1.30 -4.48
CA VAL A 67 -3.64 2.26 -3.74
C VAL A 67 -4.21 3.66 -3.91
N TYR A 68 -4.35 4.37 -2.80
CA TYR A 68 -4.76 5.76 -2.74
C TYR A 68 -3.83 6.55 -1.83
N ALA A 69 -3.09 7.48 -2.41
CA ALA A 69 -2.10 8.28 -1.68
C ALA A 69 -2.34 9.78 -1.87
N PRO A 70 -3.32 10.37 -1.15
CA PRO A 70 -3.57 11.80 -1.23
C PRO A 70 -2.40 12.59 -0.60
N GLU A 71 -2.18 13.81 -1.09
CA GLU A 71 -1.22 14.74 -0.48
C GLU A 71 -1.66 15.11 0.95
N ASN A 72 -2.96 15.30 1.16
CA ASN A 72 -3.53 15.63 2.47
C ASN A 72 -4.76 14.77 2.80
N ILE A 73 -4.54 13.72 3.59
CA ILE A 73 -5.58 12.76 3.98
C ILE A 73 -6.81 13.40 4.66
N HIS A 74 -6.64 14.43 5.51
CA HIS A 74 -7.76 15.05 6.22
C HIS A 74 -8.71 15.80 5.31
N LYS A 75 -8.19 16.42 4.25
CA LYS A 75 -9.00 17.10 3.23
C LYS A 75 -9.64 16.11 2.25
N SER A 76 -9.17 14.87 2.26
CA SER A 76 -9.53 13.84 1.30
C SER A 76 -10.39 12.72 1.88
N TYR A 77 -10.91 12.82 3.11
CA TYR A 77 -11.78 11.77 3.67
C TYR A 77 -13.04 11.51 2.83
N PRO A 78 -13.80 12.54 2.36
CA PRO A 78 -14.92 12.29 1.45
C PRO A 78 -14.48 11.65 0.13
N ASP A 79 -13.31 12.03 -0.37
CA ASP A 79 -12.73 11.48 -1.60
C ASP A 79 -12.29 10.02 -1.41
N ALA A 80 -11.76 9.65 -0.24
CA ALA A 80 -11.39 8.29 0.10
C ALA A 80 -12.61 7.36 0.07
N VAL A 81 -13.72 7.78 0.71
CA VAL A 81 -14.98 7.02 0.68
C VAL A 81 -15.50 6.85 -0.74
N LYS A 82 -15.43 7.91 -1.56
CA LYS A 82 -15.81 7.85 -2.97
C LYS A 82 -14.90 6.88 -3.74
N LYS A 83 -13.59 6.96 -3.54
CA LYS A 83 -12.58 6.12 -4.19
C LYS A 83 -12.77 4.65 -3.88
N ILE A 84 -12.91 4.28 -2.61
CA ILE A 84 -13.20 2.92 -2.16
C ILE A 84 -14.35 2.29 -2.99
N LYS A 85 -15.45 3.02 -3.14
CA LYS A 85 -16.61 2.56 -3.91
C LYS A 85 -16.31 2.49 -5.41
N THR A 86 -15.83 3.58 -6.00
CA THR A 86 -15.64 3.66 -7.46
C THR A 86 -14.57 2.71 -7.97
N ASP A 87 -13.53 2.48 -7.19
CA ASP A 87 -12.42 1.60 -7.56
C ASP A 87 -12.86 0.15 -7.45
N PHE A 88 -13.55 -0.25 -6.37
CA PHE A 88 -14.11 -1.59 -6.26
C PHE A 88 -15.17 -1.91 -7.33
N GLU A 89 -16.09 -0.98 -7.61
CA GLU A 89 -17.06 -1.14 -8.71
C GLU A 89 -16.37 -1.28 -10.07
N GLY A 90 -15.27 -0.55 -10.29
CA GLY A 90 -14.48 -0.68 -11.50
C GLY A 90 -13.73 -2.00 -11.59
N LEU A 91 -13.16 -2.46 -10.48
CA LEU A 91 -12.51 -3.74 -10.35
C LEU A 91 -13.47 -4.89 -10.70
N LEU A 92 -14.69 -4.88 -10.13
CA LEU A 92 -15.74 -5.87 -10.40
C LEU A 92 -16.11 -5.99 -11.88
N ARG A 93 -16.07 -4.89 -12.63
CA ARG A 93 -16.39 -4.90 -14.08
C ARG A 93 -15.31 -5.56 -14.93
N GLN A 94 -14.09 -5.67 -14.41
CA GLN A 94 -12.91 -6.05 -15.19
C GLN A 94 -12.28 -7.35 -14.73
N TRP A 95 -12.48 -7.74 -13.47
CA TRP A 95 -11.75 -8.83 -12.84
C TRP A 95 -12.69 -9.78 -12.09
N SER A 96 -12.41 -11.08 -12.21
CA SER A 96 -13.14 -12.15 -11.53
C SER A 96 -12.28 -13.43 -11.47
N PRO A 97 -12.42 -14.27 -10.42
CA PRO A 97 -13.18 -14.02 -9.19
C PRO A 97 -12.44 -13.05 -8.24
N ILE A 98 -13.20 -12.31 -7.44
CA ILE A 98 -12.66 -11.45 -6.37
C ILE A 98 -13.03 -12.09 -5.04
N ASN A 99 -12.02 -12.56 -4.30
CA ASN A 99 -12.20 -13.17 -2.99
C ASN A 99 -11.90 -12.17 -1.87
N GLU A 100 -10.85 -11.37 -2.04
CA GLU A 100 -10.43 -10.37 -1.07
C GLU A 100 -10.08 -9.05 -1.77
N PHE A 101 -10.45 -7.92 -1.14
CA PHE A 101 -10.16 -6.58 -1.65
C PHE A 101 -9.51 -5.71 -0.57
N TYR A 102 -8.37 -5.13 -0.90
CA TYR A 102 -7.64 -4.25 0.01
C TYR A 102 -7.49 -2.85 -0.58
N PHE A 103 -8.03 -1.86 0.13
CA PHE A 103 -7.83 -0.46 -0.19
C PHE A 103 -6.64 0.07 0.60
N VAL A 104 -5.51 0.26 -0.08
CA VAL A 104 -4.25 0.69 0.53
C VAL A 104 -4.21 2.21 0.55
N VAL A 105 -4.05 2.81 1.71
CA VAL A 105 -4.07 4.27 1.86
C VAL A 105 -2.79 4.79 2.48
N ASN A 106 -2.21 5.82 1.87
CA ASN A 106 -1.22 6.63 2.56
C ASN A 106 -1.94 7.61 3.50
N ASP A 107 -2.32 7.12 4.68
CA ASP A 107 -2.92 7.91 5.75
C ASP A 107 -1.91 8.82 6.46
N LYS A 108 -0.63 8.79 6.07
CA LYS A 108 0.47 9.53 6.72
C LYS A 108 0.52 9.25 8.24
N TYR A 109 0.18 8.02 8.64
CA TYR A 109 0.06 7.61 10.04
C TYR A 109 -0.96 8.42 10.87
N LYS A 110 -1.97 8.99 10.20
CA LYS A 110 -3.03 9.79 10.84
C LYS A 110 -4.35 9.01 10.98
N GLY A 111 -4.40 7.79 10.47
CA GLY A 111 -5.59 6.97 10.42
C GLY A 111 -6.56 7.36 9.30
N VAL A 112 -7.62 6.55 9.19
CA VAL A 112 -8.73 6.77 8.26
C VAL A 112 -9.98 7.19 9.02
N ASN A 113 -10.89 7.89 8.34
CA ASN A 113 -12.18 8.24 8.93
C ASN A 113 -13.13 7.03 9.00
N ALA A 114 -14.05 7.05 9.96
CA ALA A 114 -15.00 5.95 10.20
C ALA A 114 -15.84 5.61 8.95
N ASP A 115 -16.23 6.58 8.13
CA ASP A 115 -17.03 6.30 6.93
C ASP A 115 -16.27 5.50 5.88
N SER A 116 -14.93 5.60 5.84
CA SER A 116 -14.11 4.75 4.96
C SER A 116 -14.18 3.30 5.41
N GLU A 117 -14.10 3.05 6.73
CA GLU A 117 -14.27 1.72 7.31
C GLU A 117 -15.70 1.18 7.06
N MET A 118 -16.72 2.02 7.27
CA MET A 118 -18.10 1.61 6.96
C MET A 118 -18.29 1.29 5.48
N ALA A 119 -17.62 2.02 4.57
CA ALA A 119 -17.68 1.76 3.14
C ALA A 119 -17.04 0.42 2.76
N ILE A 120 -15.86 0.10 3.32
CA ILE A 120 -15.18 -1.17 3.02
C ILE A 120 -15.96 -2.36 3.61
N GLN A 121 -16.50 -2.24 4.82
CA GLN A 121 -17.33 -3.30 5.43
C GLN A 121 -18.66 -3.50 4.68
N LYS A 122 -19.24 -2.43 4.13
CA LYS A 122 -20.40 -2.53 3.24
C LYS A 122 -20.07 -3.29 1.96
N ILE A 123 -18.90 -3.06 1.37
CA ILE A 123 -18.43 -3.83 0.20
C ILE A 123 -18.29 -5.31 0.56
N LYS A 124 -17.60 -5.64 1.66
CA LYS A 124 -17.42 -7.01 2.14
C LYS A 124 -18.75 -7.77 2.22
N SER A 125 -19.72 -7.18 2.92
CA SER A 125 -21.03 -7.80 3.15
C SER A 125 -21.90 -7.87 1.89
N THR A 126 -21.94 -6.80 1.08
CA THR A 126 -22.78 -6.73 -0.13
C THR A 126 -22.38 -7.78 -1.17
N TYR A 127 -21.07 -8.03 -1.31
CA TYR A 127 -20.53 -8.93 -2.33
C TYR A 127 -20.04 -10.28 -1.76
N ASN A 128 -20.29 -10.53 -0.47
CA ASN A 128 -19.90 -11.75 0.24
C ASN A 128 -18.42 -12.11 0.04
N LEU A 129 -17.55 -11.10 0.11
CA LEU A 129 -16.11 -11.28 0.02
C LEU A 129 -15.60 -11.98 1.27
N LYS A 130 -14.56 -12.80 1.11
CA LYS A 130 -13.86 -13.39 2.25
C LYS A 130 -13.25 -12.29 3.12
N GLU A 131 -12.68 -11.25 2.50
CA GLU A 131 -12.20 -10.07 3.21
C GLU A 131 -12.37 -8.80 2.36
N ALA A 132 -12.68 -7.68 3.01
CA ALA A 132 -12.46 -6.36 2.45
C ALA A 132 -12.01 -5.40 3.56
N ALA A 133 -10.80 -4.87 3.43
CA ALA A 133 -10.18 -4.07 4.48
C ALA A 133 -9.35 -2.91 3.94
N ILE A 134 -9.07 -1.95 4.82
CA ILE A 134 -8.15 -0.85 4.54
C ILE A 134 -6.77 -1.24 5.07
N LEU A 135 -5.73 -1.03 4.27
CA LEU A 135 -4.33 -1.11 4.71
C LEU A 135 -3.75 0.29 4.81
N THR A 136 -3.21 0.63 5.97
CA THR A 136 -2.63 1.95 6.26
C THR A 136 -1.11 1.95 6.10
N ALA A 137 -0.48 3.12 6.19
CA ALA A 137 0.98 3.24 6.22
C ALA A 137 1.62 2.37 7.32
N LYS A 138 0.94 2.24 8.47
CA LYS A 138 1.39 1.39 9.57
C LYS A 138 1.37 -0.09 9.20
N ASP A 139 0.39 -0.54 8.44
CA ASP A 139 0.31 -1.94 8.01
C ASP A 139 1.43 -2.26 7.02
N ILE A 140 1.70 -1.34 6.08
CA ILE A 140 2.84 -1.49 5.17
C ILE A 140 4.17 -1.46 5.92
N GLU A 141 4.33 -0.58 6.92
CA GLU A 141 5.51 -0.60 7.80
C GLU A 141 5.68 -1.97 8.49
N ASN A 142 4.59 -2.52 9.03
CA ASN A 142 4.63 -3.83 9.68
C ASN A 142 4.97 -4.97 8.70
N MET A 143 4.60 -4.85 7.41
CA MET A 143 5.02 -5.79 6.37
C MET A 143 6.54 -5.70 6.14
N VAL A 144 7.07 -4.49 5.98
CA VAL A 144 8.52 -4.27 5.76
C VAL A 144 9.34 -4.89 6.88
N PHE A 145 9.00 -4.66 8.14
CA PHE A 145 9.80 -5.14 9.27
C PHE A 145 9.60 -6.63 9.63
N LYS A 146 8.90 -7.37 8.77
CA LYS A 146 8.88 -8.85 8.76
C LYS A 146 9.81 -9.46 7.70
N LEU A 147 10.34 -8.64 6.79
CA LEU A 147 11.24 -9.08 5.72
C LEU A 147 12.66 -9.33 6.24
N GLU A 148 13.48 -9.95 5.40
CA GLU A 148 14.91 -10.13 5.66
C GLU A 148 15.64 -8.77 5.65
N ASP A 149 16.77 -8.71 6.37
CA ASP A 149 17.47 -7.44 6.61
C ASP A 149 17.93 -6.75 5.31
N ASP A 150 18.37 -7.50 4.30
CA ASP A 150 18.77 -6.96 2.99
C ASP A 150 17.58 -6.36 2.24
N GLN A 151 16.41 -7.00 2.32
CA GLN A 151 15.17 -6.52 1.72
C GLN A 151 14.65 -5.26 2.43
N ILE A 152 14.74 -5.21 3.77
CA ILE A 152 14.44 -4.00 4.54
C ILE A 152 15.33 -2.86 4.04
N LEU A 153 16.64 -3.06 3.96
CA LEU A 153 17.57 -2.03 3.50
C LEU A 153 17.37 -1.61 2.05
N SER A 154 16.95 -2.53 1.16
CA SER A 154 16.53 -2.19 -0.22
C SER A 154 15.37 -1.19 -0.20
N ILE A 155 14.36 -1.43 0.63
CA ILE A 155 13.16 -0.58 0.69
C ILE A 155 13.44 0.74 1.42
N THR A 156 14.13 0.70 2.56
CA THR A 156 14.34 1.87 3.41
C THR A 156 15.51 2.75 2.98
N GLY A 157 16.41 2.21 2.16
CA GLY A 157 17.74 2.76 1.90
C GLY A 157 18.76 2.34 2.97
N SER A 158 20.03 2.53 2.63
CA SER A 158 21.17 2.22 3.51
C SER A 158 21.14 3.04 4.79
N ILE A 159 21.50 2.41 5.92
CA ILE A 159 21.71 3.11 7.18
C ILE A 159 23.02 3.88 7.07
N PRO A 160 23.02 5.22 7.24
CA PRO A 160 24.25 5.99 7.23
C PRO A 160 25.10 5.61 8.44
N ASP A 161 26.34 5.21 8.20
CA ASP A 161 27.34 5.10 9.27
C ASP A 161 28.08 6.44 9.36
N PRO A 162 27.94 7.20 10.45
CA PRO A 162 28.64 8.48 10.61
C PRO A 162 30.17 8.33 10.62
N LYS A 163 30.70 7.10 10.75
CA LYS A 163 32.13 6.80 10.67
C LYS A 163 32.59 6.44 9.25
N THR A 164 31.70 6.10 8.32
CA THR A 164 32.07 6.01 6.91
C THR A 164 32.26 7.42 6.37
N LYS A 165 33.51 7.89 6.42
CA LYS A 165 33.97 8.99 5.58
C LYS A 165 33.85 8.56 4.12
N ASN A 166 32.73 8.83 3.48
CA ASN A 166 32.73 8.94 2.02
C ASN A 166 33.38 10.28 1.69
N LEU A 167 34.72 10.25 1.68
CA LEU A 167 35.53 11.19 0.93
C LEU A 167 35.44 10.71 -0.52
N ASP A 168 34.60 11.35 -1.31
CA ASP A 168 34.76 11.56 -2.75
C ASP A 168 34.02 12.86 -3.11
#